data_AF-A0A0D6KE11-F1
#
_entry.id   AF-A0A0D6KE11-F1
#
_cell.length_a   1.000
_cell.length_b   1.000
_cell.length_c   1.000
_cell.angle_alpha   90.00
_cell.angle_beta   90.00
_cell.angle_gamma   90.00
#
_symmetry.space_group_name_H-M   'P 1'
#
loop_
_entity.id
_entity.type
_entity.pdbx_description
1 polymer ?
#
loop_
_entity_poly.entity_id
_entity_poly.type
_entity_poly.pdbx_seq_one_letter_code
_entity_poly.pdbx_strand_id
1 'polypeptide(L)'
;MSNEIKNIAAIELSEDELDNVAGGFGIVLGDGQNLSLGTGATFQQKILAVGQQTVAGPGGAGTTTLVNAQEIFSNAGQVLTVGN
;
A
#
# COMPACT_ATOMS: atom_id res chain seq x y z
N MET A 1 -42.35 33.38 -1.14
CA MET A 1 -42.32 32.02 -0.58
C MET A 1 -40.99 31.88 0.16
N SER A 2 -41.01 31.54 1.44
CA SER A 2 -39.78 31.26 2.18
C SER A 2 -39.36 29.81 1.95
N ASN A 3 -38.06 29.60 1.75
CA ASN A 3 -37.46 28.27 1.76
C ASN A 3 -36.83 28.03 3.14
N GLU A 4 -37.65 28.13 4.19
CA GLU A 4 -37.25 27.68 5.52
C GLU A 4 -37.19 26.15 5.52
N ILE A 5 -35.97 25.61 5.61
CA ILE A 5 -35.77 24.20 5.91
C ILE A 5 -36.33 23.98 7.31
N LYS A 6 -37.45 23.27 7.41
CA LYS A 6 -38.04 22.88 8.70
C LYS A 6 -37.17 21.82 9.36
N ASN A 7 -36.12 22.29 10.03
CA ASN A 7 -35.23 21.47 10.83
C ASN A 7 -35.95 21.00 12.11
N ILE A 8 -36.70 19.90 11.99
CA ILE A 8 -37.49 19.31 13.09
C ILE A 8 -36.72 18.14 13.77
N ALA A 9 -35.48 17.85 13.35
CA ALA A 9 -34.74 16.67 13.84
C ALA A 9 -33.19 16.77 13.89
N ALA A 10 -32.54 17.83 13.41
CA ALA A 10 -31.10 18.01 13.64
C ALA A 10 -30.89 18.85 14.89
N ILE A 11 -30.25 18.24 15.90
CA ILE A 11 -29.70 18.94 17.06
C ILE A 11 -28.60 19.86 16.54
N GLU A 12 -28.69 21.16 16.87
CA GLU A 12 -27.65 22.12 16.53
C GLU A 12 -26.40 21.82 17.37
N LEU A 13 -25.28 21.62 16.69
CA LEU A 13 -23.96 21.47 17.32
C LEU A 13 -23.49 22.83 17.81
N SER A 14 -22.81 22.87 18.95
CA SER A 14 -22.07 24.05 19.40
C SER A 14 -20.92 24.38 18.43
N GLU A 15 -20.44 25.63 18.44
CA GLU A 15 -19.29 26.04 17.61
C GLU A 15 -18.06 25.15 17.88
N ASP A 16 -17.83 24.78 19.13
CA ASP A 16 -16.76 23.87 19.56
C ASP A 16 -16.93 22.45 18.97
N GLU A 17 -18.17 21.98 18.80
CA GLU A 17 -18.46 20.69 18.15
C GLU A 17 -18.37 20.78 16.62
N LEU A 18 -18.67 21.95 16.03
CA LEU A 18 -18.52 22.18 14.59
C LEU A 18 -17.05 22.17 14.16
N ASP A 19 -16.13 22.70 14.97
CA ASP A 19 -14.68 22.64 14.71
C ASP A 19 -14.18 21.19 14.66
N ASN A 20 -14.66 20.34 15.58
CA ASN A 20 -14.37 18.90 15.60
C ASN A 20 -14.94 18.14 14.38
N VAL A 21 -16.05 18.60 13.78
CA VAL A 21 -16.66 18.01 12.58
C VAL A 21 -15.99 18.51 11.29
N ALA A 22 -15.48 19.75 11.28
CA ALA A 22 -14.71 20.31 10.17
C ALA A 22 -13.26 19.77 10.10
N GLY A 23 -12.68 19.42 11.26
CA GLY A 23 -11.33 18.88 11.43
C GLY A 23 -11.13 17.45 10.92
N GLY A 24 -11.13 17.25 9.60
CA GLY A 24 -10.88 15.94 8.97
C GLY A 24 -9.53 15.32 9.37
N PHE A 25 -9.58 14.23 10.17
CA PHE A 25 -8.47 13.36 10.62
C PHE A 25 -7.09 14.04 10.81
N GLY A 26 -7.06 15.18 11.49
CA GLY A 26 -5.83 15.84 11.91
C GLY A 26 -5.40 15.37 13.29
N ILE A 27 -4.38 14.52 13.39
CA ILE A 27 -3.80 14.16 14.69
C ILE A 27 -2.94 15.33 15.17
N VAL A 28 -3.56 16.21 15.96
CA VAL A 28 -2.84 17.26 16.70
C VAL A 28 -2.18 16.62 17.91
N LEU A 29 -0.88 16.39 17.83
CA LEU A 29 -0.06 16.08 19.00
C LEU A 29 0.23 17.39 19.74
N GLY A 30 0.04 17.38 21.06
CA GLY A 30 0.29 18.55 21.91
C GLY A 30 1.75 19.02 21.87
N ASP A 31 1.98 20.22 22.39
CA ASP A 31 3.31 20.79 22.65
C ASP A 31 4.24 20.92 21.42
N GLY A 32 3.64 21.11 20.23
CA GLY A 32 4.38 21.37 18.98
C GLY A 32 5.04 20.13 18.37
N GLN A 33 4.59 18.93 18.75
CA GLN A 33 5.14 17.67 18.24
C GLN A 33 4.68 17.39 16.80
N ASN A 34 5.63 16.93 15.99
CA ASN A 34 5.43 16.46 14.63
C ASN A 34 5.08 14.96 14.60
N LEU A 35 3.98 14.60 13.93
CA LEU A 35 3.67 13.22 13.56
C LEU A 35 4.17 12.95 12.13
N SER A 36 5.09 12.00 11.96
CA SER A 36 5.60 11.61 10.65
C SER A 36 5.32 10.15 10.35
N LEU A 37 4.86 9.87 9.13
CA LEU A 37 4.61 8.52 8.64
C LEU A 37 5.42 8.26 7.36
N GLY A 38 6.46 7.43 7.48
CA GLY A 38 7.16 6.83 6.34
C GLY A 38 6.54 5.48 5.98
N THR A 39 6.38 5.20 4.68
CA THR A 39 6.03 3.88 4.15
C THR A 39 7.04 3.47 3.07
N GLY A 40 7.15 2.17 2.82
CA GLY A 40 8.08 1.57 1.86
C GLY A 40 7.60 0.21 1.37
N ALA A 41 8.08 -0.21 0.20
CA ALA A 41 7.74 -1.47 -0.48
C ALA A 41 8.85 -1.91 -1.44
N THR A 42 9.11 -3.21 -1.53
CA THR A 42 9.90 -3.88 -2.60
C THR A 42 9.23 -5.26 -2.92
N PHE A 43 9.53 -5.95 -4.06
CA PHE A 43 8.97 -7.23 -4.64
C PHE A 43 9.72 -8.63 -4.60
N GLN A 44 9.48 -9.65 -3.74
CA GLN A 44 10.23 -10.94 -3.68
C GLN A 44 9.63 -11.99 -4.60
N GLN A 45 10.49 -12.69 -5.33
CA GLN A 45 10.15 -13.94 -6.02
C GLN A 45 11.40 -14.64 -6.57
N LYS A 46 11.54 -15.95 -6.33
CA LYS A 46 12.54 -16.78 -7.05
C LYS A 46 11.81 -17.66 -8.06
N ILE A 47 12.33 -17.72 -9.28
CA ILE A 47 11.75 -18.50 -10.39
C ILE A 47 12.80 -19.53 -10.82
N LEU A 48 12.40 -20.79 -10.94
CA LEU A 48 13.22 -21.85 -11.50
C LEU A 48 12.46 -22.48 -12.67
N ALA A 49 12.88 -22.18 -13.89
CA ALA A 49 12.34 -22.79 -15.10
C ALA A 49 13.30 -23.87 -15.60
N VAL A 50 12.81 -25.10 -15.71
CA VAL A 50 13.55 -26.22 -16.30
C VAL A 50 12.86 -26.63 -17.59
N GLY A 51 13.58 -26.57 -18.70
CA GLY A 51 13.12 -27.01 -20.01
C GLY A 51 13.98 -28.16 -20.53
N GLN A 52 13.42 -28.99 -21.40
CA GLN A 52 14.19 -30.00 -22.13
C GLN A 52 13.93 -29.83 -23.62
N GLN A 53 15.01 -29.82 -24.40
CA GLN A 53 14.96 -29.75 -25.86
C GLN A 53 15.57 -31.03 -26.41
N THR A 54 14.72 -31.86 -27.03
CA THR A 54 15.14 -33.07 -27.74
C THR A 54 15.18 -32.80 -29.24
N VAL A 55 16.26 -33.20 -29.89
CA VAL A 55 16.44 -33.18 -31.34
C VAL A 55 16.83 -34.57 -31.84
N ALA A 56 16.30 -34.96 -32.99
CA ALA A 56 16.61 -36.23 -33.64
C ALA A 56 16.79 -36.02 -35.14
N GLY A 57 17.76 -36.70 -35.72
CA GLY A 57 18.05 -36.66 -37.16
C GLY A 57 18.85 -37.88 -37.62
N PRO A 58 19.34 -37.89 -38.87
CA PRO A 58 20.04 -39.05 -39.44
C PRO A 58 21.32 -39.47 -38.68
N GLY A 59 21.90 -38.58 -37.86
CA GLY A 59 23.06 -38.86 -37.00
C GLY A 59 22.70 -39.35 -35.58
N GLY A 60 21.42 -39.56 -35.26
CA GLY A 60 20.94 -39.97 -33.94
C GLY A 60 20.04 -38.95 -33.25
N ALA A 61 19.69 -39.22 -32.00
CA ALA A 61 18.86 -38.35 -31.15
C ALA A 61 19.62 -37.92 -29.89
N GLY A 62 19.38 -36.69 -29.44
CA GLY A 62 19.96 -36.14 -28.22
C GLY A 62 18.99 -35.20 -27.52
N THR A 63 19.00 -35.22 -26.20
CA THR A 63 18.23 -34.32 -25.34
C THR A 63 19.19 -33.43 -24.56
N THR A 64 18.97 -32.12 -24.62
CA THR A 64 19.61 -31.17 -23.72
C THR A 64 18.60 -30.66 -22.69
N THR A 65 19.09 -30.36 -21.48
CA THR A 65 18.27 -29.77 -20.41
C THR A 65 18.74 -28.34 -20.17
N LEU A 66 17.80 -27.40 -20.22
CA LEU A 66 18.02 -26.00 -19.90
C LEU A 66 17.49 -25.74 -18.48
N VAL A 67 18.31 -25.09 -17.65
CA VAL A 67 17.92 -24.65 -16.31
C VAL A 67 18.11 -23.15 -16.24
N ASN A 68 17.04 -22.42 -15.92
CA ASN A 68 17.05 -20.99 -15.69
C ASN A 68 16.60 -20.71 -14.26
N ALA A 69 17.48 -20.09 -13.47
CA ALA A 69 17.17 -19.62 -12.12
C ALA A 69 17.18 -18.09 -12.11
N GLN A 70 16.15 -17.48 -11.53
CA GLN A 70 15.96 -16.04 -11.41
C GLN A 70 15.55 -15.70 -9.97
N GLU A 71 15.92 -14.50 -9.52
CA GLU A 71 15.57 -13.94 -8.21
C GLU A 71 15.11 -12.48 -8.36
N ILE A 72 14.18 -12.08 -7.49
CA ILE A 72 13.48 -10.80 -7.39
C ILE A 72 13.31 -10.53 -5.87
N PHE A 73 13.36 -9.28 -5.37
CA PHE A 73 13.48 -8.98 -3.91
C PHE A 73 12.40 -8.02 -3.28
N SER A 74 11.78 -8.44 -2.14
CA SER A 74 10.68 -7.79 -1.34
C SER A 74 11.03 -7.30 0.05
N ASN A 75 10.40 -6.17 0.41
CA ASN A 75 10.39 -5.54 1.71
C ASN A 75 9.36 -4.40 1.72
N ALA A 76 8.15 -4.64 2.22
CA ALA A 76 7.28 -3.55 2.65
C ALA A 76 7.54 -3.22 4.12
N GLY A 77 7.46 -1.94 4.44
CA GLY A 77 7.78 -1.40 5.76
C GLY A 77 7.07 -0.09 6.00
N GLN A 78 6.88 0.25 7.27
CA GLN A 78 6.23 1.49 7.68
C GLN A 78 6.87 1.95 9.00
N VAL A 79 7.12 3.24 9.12
CA VAL A 79 7.74 3.88 10.28
C VAL A 79 6.86 5.04 10.70
N LEU A 80 6.35 5.00 11.92
CA LEU A 80 5.64 6.10 12.55
C LEU A 80 6.58 6.74 13.57
N THR A 81 6.81 8.05 13.44
CA THR A 81 7.68 8.81 14.33
C THR A 81 6.90 9.95 14.96
N VAL A 82 7.09 10.13 16.26
CA VAL A 82 6.65 11.29 17.04
C VAL A 82 7.87 11.97 17.63
N GLY A 83 8.01 13.27 17.44
CA GLY A 83 9.12 14.07 17.97
C GLY A 83 8.89 15.55 17.75
N ASN A 84 9.74 16.39 18.35
CA ASN A 84 9.77 17.83 18.09
C ASN A 84 10.82 18.10 17.00
#